data_AF-A0AA96EPW0-F1
#
_entry.id   AF-A0AA96EPW0-F1
#
_cell.length_a   1.000
_cell.length_b   1.000
_cell.length_c   1.000
_cell.angle_alpha   90.00
_cell.angle_beta   90.00
_cell.angle_gamma   90.00
#
_symmetry.space_group_name_H-M   'P 1'
#
loop_
_entity.id
_entity.type
_entity.pdbx_description
1 polymer ?
#
loop_
_entity_poly.entity_id
_entity_poly.type
_entity_poly.pdbx_seq_one_letter_code
_entity_poly.pdbx_strand_id
1 'polypeptide(L)'
;MKPRSPEAGEYLAATKLASMAFCEVRLLKERELGVRETAEQADAKRGGDHEHARFHAVVSQSHNSQPQGRDTRCFIASAVYGVSDPRTDELRAWRDSTLLPSTFGRVCVRTYHAISPFVASALDRWPLLKPPVSRVLDWVRQGLAGK
;
A
#
# COMPACT_ATOMS: atom_id res chain seq x y z
N MET A 1 2.42 -13.36 1.34
CA MET A 1 1.12 -12.66 1.41
C MET A 1 0.01 -13.72 1.41
N LYS A 2 -0.75 -13.88 2.51
CA LYS A 2 -1.86 -14.84 2.56
C LYS A 2 -3.12 -14.12 2.07
N PRO A 3 -3.85 -14.62 1.05
CA PRO A 3 -5.04 -13.93 0.55
C PRO A 3 -6.11 -13.87 1.66
N ARG A 4 -6.74 -12.70 1.81
CA ARG A 4 -7.93 -12.50 2.66
C ARG A 4 -9.08 -13.36 2.11
N SER A 5 -9.90 -13.87 3.03
CA SER A 5 -11.01 -14.81 2.78
C SER A 5 -11.89 -14.40 1.59
N PRO A 6 -12.40 -15.38 0.82
CA PRO A 6 -13.11 -15.11 -0.41
C PRO A 6 -14.59 -14.82 -0.12
N GLU A 7 -15.04 -13.61 -0.41
CA GLU A 7 -16.42 -13.41 -0.81
C GLU A 7 -16.47 -13.40 -2.35
N ALA A 8 -17.20 -14.36 -2.91
CA ALA A 8 -17.70 -14.42 -4.29
C ALA A 8 -16.69 -14.29 -5.46
N GLY A 9 -15.50 -14.86 -5.31
CA GLY A 9 -14.60 -15.13 -6.44
C GLY A 9 -13.57 -16.17 -6.04
N GLU A 10 -13.57 -17.33 -6.70
CA GLU A 10 -12.54 -18.35 -6.48
C GLU A 10 -11.18 -17.72 -6.83
N TYR A 11 -10.29 -17.60 -5.84
CA TYR A 11 -8.96 -17.04 -6.05
C TYR A 11 -8.19 -17.89 -7.05
N LEU A 12 -7.96 -17.34 -8.25
CA LEU A 12 -7.18 -17.99 -9.27
C LEU A 12 -5.73 -17.48 -9.21
N ALA A 13 -4.83 -18.34 -8.72
CA ALA A 13 -3.41 -18.01 -8.64
C ALA A 13 -2.83 -17.71 -10.03
N ALA A 14 -1.96 -16.69 -10.12
CA ALA A 14 -1.30 -16.32 -11.38
C ALA A 14 -0.52 -17.49 -12.01
N THR A 15 0.09 -18.35 -11.19
CA THR A 15 0.76 -19.57 -11.65
C THR A 15 -0.20 -20.54 -12.35
N LYS A 16 -1.45 -20.61 -11.90
CA LYS A 16 -2.48 -21.46 -12.52
C LYS A 16 -2.99 -20.88 -13.85
N LEU A 17 -3.00 -19.56 -13.99
CA LEU A 17 -3.18 -18.91 -15.29
C LEU A 17 -2.01 -19.21 -16.23
N ALA A 18 -0.78 -19.09 -15.73
CA ALA A 18 0.43 -19.35 -16.49
C ALA A 18 0.54 -20.83 -16.92
N SER A 19 0.01 -21.77 -16.14
CA SER A 19 0.09 -23.18 -16.50
C SER A 19 -0.71 -23.51 -17.76
N MET A 20 -1.81 -22.79 -18.02
CA MET A 20 -2.58 -22.87 -19.27
C MET A 20 -1.78 -22.41 -20.49
N ALA A 21 -0.94 -21.38 -20.34
CA ALA A 21 -0.12 -20.86 -21.44
C ALA A 21 1.02 -21.82 -21.84
N PHE A 22 1.40 -22.73 -20.93
CA PHE A 22 2.42 -23.74 -21.22
C PHE A 22 1.83 -24.99 -21.86
N CYS A 23 0.74 -25.53 -21.28
CA CYS A 23 0.04 -26.70 -21.79
C CYS A 23 -1.36 -26.79 -21.18
N GLU A 24 -2.39 -26.64 -21.99
CA GLU A 24 -3.80 -26.76 -21.62
C GLU A 24 -4.15 -28.18 -21.13
N VAL A 25 -3.51 -29.20 -21.72
CA VAL A 25 -3.70 -30.61 -21.32
C VAL A 25 -3.17 -30.85 -19.91
N ARG A 26 -2.07 -30.19 -19.52
CA ARG A 26 -1.52 -30.29 -18.15
C ARG A 26 -2.56 -29.81 -17.13
N LEU A 27 -3.24 -28.69 -17.40
CA LEU A 27 -4.27 -28.16 -16.51
C LEU A 27 -5.44 -29.15 -16.33
N LEU A 28 -5.88 -29.79 -17.42
CA LEU A 28 -6.93 -30.81 -17.36
C LEU A 28 -6.48 -32.02 -16.52
N LYS A 29 -5.24 -32.48 -16.71
CA LYS A 29 -4.68 -33.61 -15.95
C LYS A 29 -4.47 -33.29 -14.48
N GLU A 30 -4.04 -32.08 -14.14
CA GLU A 30 -3.95 -31.63 -12.74
C GLU A 30 -5.32 -31.58 -12.05
N ARG A 31 -6.39 -31.26 -12.79
CA ARG A 31 -7.76 -31.32 -12.25
C ARG A 31 -8.22 -32.76 -11.99
N GLU A 32 -7.96 -33.67 -12.93
CA GLU A 32 -8.38 -35.08 -12.84
C GLU A 32 -7.57 -35.88 -11.81
N LEU A 33 -6.24 -35.71 -11.83
CA LEU A 33 -5.30 -36.57 -11.11
C LEU A 33 -4.68 -35.90 -9.87
N GLY A 34 -5.00 -34.62 -9.67
CA GLY A 34 -4.28 -33.76 -8.73
C GLY A 34 -2.94 -33.30 -9.28
N VAL A 35 -2.32 -32.36 -8.56
CA VAL A 35 -0.96 -31.91 -8.85
C VAL A 35 0.02 -33.03 -8.54
N ARG A 36 0.85 -33.39 -9.53
CA ARG A 36 1.93 -34.37 -9.37
C ARG A 36 3.26 -33.69 -9.69
N GLU A 37 4.17 -33.71 -8.74
CA GLU A 37 5.50 -33.12 -8.84
C GLU A 37 6.54 -34.26 -8.72
N THR A 38 7.60 -34.21 -9.52
CA THR A 38 8.78 -35.08 -9.33
C THR A 38 9.62 -34.57 -8.15
N ALA A 39 10.53 -35.42 -7.65
CA ALA A 39 11.46 -35.01 -6.60
C ALA A 39 12.30 -33.79 -7.03
N GLU A 40 12.80 -33.78 -8.27
CA GLU A 40 13.54 -32.66 -8.84
C GLU A 40 12.70 -31.36 -8.91
N GLN A 41 11.43 -31.45 -9.30
CA GLN A 41 10.52 -30.30 -9.32
C GLN A 41 10.26 -29.76 -7.91
N ALA A 42 10.07 -30.65 -6.93
CA ALA A 42 9.90 -30.26 -5.54
C ALA A 42 11.15 -29.56 -4.99
N ASP A 43 12.34 -30.03 -5.36
CA ASP A 43 13.62 -29.44 -4.94
C ASP A 43 13.82 -28.06 -5.57
N ALA A 44 13.54 -27.92 -6.87
CA ALA A 44 13.60 -26.65 -7.58
C ALA A 44 12.61 -25.62 -6.99
N LYS A 45 11.40 -26.04 -6.63
CA LYS A 45 10.39 -25.19 -5.98
C LYS A 45 10.87 -24.70 -4.60
N ARG A 46 11.45 -25.60 -3.79
CA ARG A 46 12.05 -25.21 -2.49
C ARG A 46 13.19 -24.21 -2.66
N GLY A 47 14.04 -24.39 -3.67
CA GLY A 47 15.09 -23.42 -4.02
C GLY A 47 14.52 -22.05 -4.39
N GLY A 48 13.46 -22.03 -5.22
CA GLY A 48 12.75 -20.81 -5.59
C GLY A 48 12.10 -20.10 -4.40
N ASP A 49 11.46 -20.84 -3.50
CA ASP A 49 10.85 -20.30 -2.28
C ASP A 49 11.90 -19.66 -1.35
N HIS A 50 13.09 -20.26 -1.25
CA HIS A 50 14.20 -19.71 -0.47
C HIS A 50 14.72 -18.38 -1.06
N GLU A 51 14.96 -18.33 -2.37
CA GLU A 51 15.39 -17.08 -3.02
C GLU A 51 14.28 -16.01 -2.98
N HIS A 52 13.01 -16.39 -3.14
CA HIS A 52 11.89 -15.48 -2.97
C HIS A 52 11.85 -14.91 -1.55
N ALA A 53 12.02 -15.74 -0.52
CA ALA A 53 12.06 -15.30 0.87
C ALA A 53 13.24 -14.36 1.14
N ARG A 54 14.43 -14.69 0.63
CA ARG A 54 15.63 -13.85 0.71
C ARG A 54 15.41 -12.49 0.05
N PHE A 55 14.93 -12.48 -1.19
CA PHE A 55 14.66 -11.23 -1.92
C PHE A 55 13.57 -10.40 -1.24
N HIS A 56 12.50 -11.05 -0.78
CA HIS A 56 11.45 -10.38 -0.01
C HIS A 56 11.99 -9.75 1.28
N ALA A 57 12.90 -10.41 2.00
CA ALA A 57 13.54 -9.84 3.18
C ALA A 57 14.37 -8.59 2.86
N VAL A 58 15.08 -8.56 1.73
CA VAL A 58 15.85 -7.40 1.28
C VAL A 58 14.93 -6.25 0.84
N VAL A 59 13.94 -6.55 0.01
CA VAL A 59 13.01 -5.54 -0.55
C VAL A 59 12.07 -4.99 0.51
N SER A 60 11.59 -5.81 1.45
CA SER A 60 10.75 -5.31 2.54
C SER A 60 11.52 -4.32 3.42
N GLN A 61 12.84 -4.49 3.59
CA GLN A 61 13.68 -3.53 4.30
C GLN A 61 13.86 -2.20 3.55
N SER A 62 13.76 -2.17 2.22
CA SER A 62 13.92 -0.94 1.44
C SER A 62 12.59 -0.28 1.04
N HIS A 63 11.53 -1.06 0.83
CA HIS A 63 10.24 -0.58 0.33
C HIS A 63 9.12 -0.56 1.40
N ASN A 64 9.16 -1.46 2.40
CA ASN A 64 8.16 -1.52 3.48
C ASN A 64 8.67 -0.96 4.81
N SER A 65 9.98 -0.71 4.94
CA SER A 65 10.52 0.18 5.97
C SER A 65 10.11 1.61 5.64
N GLN A 66 8.91 2.00 6.03
CA GLN A 66 8.73 3.40 6.41
C GLN A 66 9.82 3.69 7.44
N PRO A 67 10.72 4.67 7.20
CA PRO A 67 11.72 5.04 8.20
C PRO A 67 10.97 5.25 9.50
N GLN A 68 11.39 4.58 10.58
CA GLN A 68 10.76 4.76 11.88
C GLN A 68 10.84 6.25 12.24
N GLY A 69 9.75 6.99 12.00
CA GLY A 69 9.68 8.45 12.16
C GLY A 69 9.28 9.28 10.94
N ARG A 70 9.13 8.71 9.73
CA ARG A 70 8.72 9.46 8.53
C ARG A 70 7.53 8.80 7.85
N ASP A 71 6.35 9.01 8.42
CA ASP A 71 5.10 8.46 7.90
C ASP A 71 4.71 9.18 6.58
N THR A 72 4.96 8.64 5.40
CA THR A 72 4.63 9.38 4.15
C THR A 72 3.13 9.51 3.90
N ARG A 73 2.28 8.91 4.75
CA ARG A 73 0.82 8.96 4.61
C ARG A 73 0.32 10.35 4.99
N CYS A 74 -0.23 11.07 4.03
CA CYS A 74 -1.00 12.29 4.25
C CYS A 74 -2.18 12.28 3.26
N PHE A 75 -3.20 11.48 3.58
CA PHE A 75 -4.26 11.08 2.65
C PHE A 75 -4.96 12.28 1.98
N ILE A 76 -5.31 13.32 2.76
CA ILE A 76 -6.04 14.47 2.22
C ILE A 76 -5.12 15.32 1.32
N ALA A 77 -3.89 15.62 1.76
CA ALA A 77 -2.96 16.42 0.95
C ALA A 77 -2.51 15.67 -0.32
N SER A 78 -2.26 14.36 -0.22
CA SER A 78 -1.92 13.53 -1.38
C SER A 78 -3.07 13.39 -2.37
N ALA A 79 -4.33 13.41 -1.92
CA ALA A 79 -5.51 13.41 -2.81
C ALA A 79 -5.77 14.76 -3.50
N VAL A 80 -5.36 15.86 -2.88
CA VAL A 80 -5.61 17.23 -3.38
C VAL A 80 -4.44 17.75 -4.22
N TYR A 81 -3.21 17.65 -3.72
CA TYR A 81 -2.00 18.17 -4.39
C TYR A 81 -1.24 17.09 -5.17
N GLY A 82 -1.32 15.83 -4.71
CA GLY A 82 -0.54 14.72 -5.25
C GLY A 82 0.49 14.19 -4.24
N VAL A 83 0.90 12.94 -4.45
CA VAL A 83 1.80 12.20 -3.54
C VAL A 83 3.19 12.81 -3.46
N SER A 84 3.69 13.37 -4.57
CA SER A 84 5.03 13.92 -4.73
C SER A 84 5.06 15.44 -4.90
N ASP A 85 3.99 16.14 -4.47
CA ASP A 85 3.92 17.61 -4.53
C ASP A 85 4.70 18.23 -3.35
N PRO A 86 5.56 19.24 -3.57
CA PRO A 86 6.32 19.91 -2.50
C PRO A 86 5.45 20.41 -1.34
N ARG A 87 4.21 20.84 -1.60
CA ARG A 87 3.27 21.29 -0.56
C ARG A 87 2.85 20.15 0.36
N THR A 88 2.74 18.94 -0.16
CA THR A 88 2.48 17.74 0.63
C THR A 88 3.67 17.42 1.53
N ASP A 89 4.90 17.60 1.03
CA ASP A 89 6.11 17.36 1.80
C ASP A 89 6.31 18.37 2.93
N GLU A 90 5.95 19.65 2.73
CA GLU A 90 5.93 20.66 3.79
C GLU A 90 4.99 20.26 4.95
N LEU A 91 3.76 19.81 4.62
CA LEU A 91 2.79 19.35 5.62
C LEU A 91 3.27 18.08 6.36
N ARG A 92 3.94 17.16 5.65
CA ARG A 92 4.56 15.97 6.27
C ARG A 92 5.67 16.36 7.23
N ALA A 93 6.54 17.29 6.83
CA ALA A 93 7.64 17.78 7.66
C ALA A 93 7.13 18.45 8.94
N TRP A 94 6.08 19.27 8.84
CA TRP A 94 5.45 19.89 10.01
C TRP A 94 4.83 18.86 10.97
N ARG A 95 4.13 17.86 10.45
CA ARG A 95 3.59 16.77 11.27
C ARG A 95 4.71 16.06 12.04
N ASP A 96 5.81 15.77 11.36
CA ASP A 96 6.92 15.02 11.95
C ASP A 96 7.69 15.85 12.98
N SER A 97 7.90 17.14 12.73
CA SER A 97 8.65 18.03 13.62
C SER A 97 7.84 18.54 14.81
N THR A 98 6.52 18.72 14.66
CA THR A 98 5.68 19.42 15.65
C THR A 98 4.67 18.50 16.33
N LEU A 99 4.04 17.57 15.60
CA LEU A 99 2.96 16.74 16.14
C LEU A 99 3.49 15.44 16.77
N LEU A 100 4.46 14.77 16.15
CA LEU A 100 4.98 13.51 16.67
C LEU A 100 5.73 13.61 18.01
N PRO A 101 6.43 14.72 18.34
CA PRO A 101 7.06 14.87 19.65
C PRO A 101 6.07 14.99 20.82
N SER A 102 4.84 15.46 20.57
CA SER A 102 3.82 15.66 21.61
C SER A 102 2.84 14.49 21.72
N THR A 103 2.45 14.12 22.93
CA THR A 103 1.44 13.06 23.17
C THR A 103 0.09 13.43 22.58
N PHE A 104 -0.31 14.71 22.69
CA PHE A 104 -1.51 15.24 22.06
C PHE A 104 -1.43 15.19 20.52
N GLY A 105 -0.31 15.59 19.93
CA GLY A 105 -0.12 15.55 18.48
C GLY A 105 -0.20 14.12 17.92
N ARG A 106 0.28 13.11 18.65
CA ARG A 106 0.09 11.69 18.27
C ARG A 106 -1.38 11.27 18.23
N VAL A 107 -2.21 11.74 19.15
CA VAL A 107 -3.66 11.47 19.12
C VAL A 107 -4.29 12.16 17.91
N CYS A 108 -3.94 13.43 17.64
CA CYS A 108 -4.42 14.16 16.46
C CYS A 108 -4.08 13.44 15.16
N VAL A 109 -2.83 12.97 15.01
CA VAL A 109 -2.37 12.20 13.83
C VAL A 109 -3.15 10.90 13.67
N ARG A 110 -3.43 10.19 14.77
CA ARG A 110 -4.24 8.96 14.74
C ARG A 110 -5.67 9.22 14.30
N THR A 111 -6.33 10.23 14.86
CA THR A 111 -7.70 10.61 14.48
C THR A 111 -7.75 11.05 13.02
N TYR A 112 -6.76 11.84 12.58
CA TYR A 112 -6.60 12.20 11.18
C TYR A 112 -6.53 10.96 10.30
N HIS A 113 -5.66 10.00 10.59
CA HIS A 113 -5.52 8.77 9.80
C HIS A 113 -6.74 7.85 9.84
N ALA A 114 -7.56 7.91 10.89
CA ALA A 114 -8.80 7.15 10.96
C ALA A 114 -9.90 7.73 10.05
N ILE A 115 -10.00 9.06 9.99
CA ILE A 115 -11.05 9.76 9.24
C ILE A 115 -10.64 10.02 7.79
N SER A 116 -9.36 10.26 7.55
CA SER A 116 -8.84 10.69 6.26
C SER A 116 -9.11 9.75 5.07
N PRO A 117 -9.16 8.41 5.22
CA PRO A 117 -9.48 7.53 4.08
C PRO A 117 -10.90 7.78 3.55
N PHE A 118 -11.87 8.01 4.43
CA PHE A 118 -13.25 8.32 4.05
C PHE A 118 -13.33 9.66 3.32
N VAL A 119 -12.61 10.67 3.83
CA VAL A 119 -12.55 12.00 3.19
C VAL A 119 -11.85 11.93 1.83
N ALA A 120 -10.75 11.18 1.71
CA ALA A 120 -10.06 11.00 0.45
C ALA A 120 -10.95 10.29 -0.59
N SER A 121 -11.66 9.23 -0.19
CA SER A 121 -12.64 8.56 -1.07
C SER A 121 -13.78 9.49 -1.49
N ALA A 122 -14.26 10.36 -0.61
CA ALA A 122 -15.27 11.36 -0.95
C ALA A 122 -14.74 12.41 -1.94
N LEU A 123 -13.48 12.86 -1.79
CA LEU A 123 -12.81 13.79 -2.70
C LEU A 123 -12.56 13.21 -4.09
N ASP A 124 -12.27 11.92 -4.18
CA ASP A 124 -12.15 11.21 -5.45
C ASP A 124 -13.50 11.05 -6.14
N ARG A 125 -14.56 10.80 -5.36
CA ARG A 125 -15.91 10.70 -5.90
C ARG A 125 -16.43 12.06 -6.38
N TRP A 126 -16.16 13.14 -5.65
CA TRP A 126 -16.69 14.48 -5.91
C TRP A 126 -15.54 15.49 -6.13
N PRO A 127 -15.02 15.64 -7.37
CA PRO A 127 -13.89 16.53 -7.66
C PRO A 127 -14.19 18.01 -7.38
N LEU A 128 -15.46 18.40 -7.31
CA LEU A 128 -15.92 19.75 -6.95
C LEU A 128 -15.59 20.14 -5.50
N LEU A 129 -15.30 19.18 -4.62
CA LEU A 129 -14.88 19.43 -3.25
C LEU A 129 -13.36 19.66 -3.12
N LYS A 130 -12.56 19.44 -4.18
CA LYS A 130 -11.11 19.65 -4.13
C LYS A 130 -10.73 21.14 -3.93
N PRO A 131 -11.34 22.12 -4.63
CA PRO A 131 -10.99 23.53 -4.45
C PRO A 131 -11.24 24.11 -3.04
N PRO A 132 -12.35 23.84 -2.33
CA PRO A 132 -12.49 24.31 -0.96
C PRO A 132 -11.49 23.64 -0.01
N VAL A 133 -11.23 22.34 -0.18
CA VAL A 133 -10.26 21.63 0.66
C VAL A 133 -8.83 22.11 0.40
N SER A 134 -8.46 22.40 -0.85
CA SER A 134 -7.15 22.98 -1.17
C SER A 134 -6.96 24.35 -0.53
N ARG A 135 -7.98 25.21 -0.49
CA ARG A 135 -7.90 26.50 0.21
C ARG A 135 -7.68 26.35 1.71
N VAL A 136 -8.35 25.39 2.35
CA VAL A 136 -8.16 25.12 3.78
C VAL A 136 -6.73 24.62 4.03
N LEU A 137 -6.24 23.70 3.20
CA LEU A 137 -4.87 23.20 3.31
C LEU A 137 -3.82 24.29 3.05
N ASP A 138 -4.05 25.17 2.07
CA ASP A 138 -3.17 26.30 1.78
C ASP A 138 -3.16 27.32 2.93
N TRP A 139 -4.32 27.59 3.54
CA TRP A 139 -4.41 28.44 4.72
C TRP A 139 -3.66 27.85 5.91
N VAL A 140 -3.83 26.55 6.18
CA VAL A 140 -3.06 25.85 7.21
C VAL A 140 -1.58 25.97 6.90
N ARG A 141 -1.15 25.64 5.67
CA ARG A 141 0.26 25.72 5.25
C ARG A 141 0.87 27.11 5.44
N GLN A 142 0.14 28.17 5.06
CA GLN A 142 0.58 29.56 5.26
C GLN A 142 0.66 29.95 6.74
N GLY A 143 -0.30 29.51 7.56
CA GLY A 143 -0.26 29.70 9.01
C GLY A 143 0.89 28.96 9.71
N LEU A 144 1.39 27.88 9.10
CA LEU A 144 2.55 27.13 9.56
C LEU A 144 3.89 27.74 9.12
N ALA A 145 3.93 28.40 7.96
CA ALA A 145 5.13 29.09 7.46
C ALA A 145 5.39 30.45 8.14
N GLY A 146 4.36 31.03 8.77
CA GLY A 146 4.44 32.33 9.47
C GLY A 146 4.79 32.25 10.95
N LYS A 147 5.30 31.10 11.44
CA LYS A 147 5.58 30.85 12.86
C LYS A 147 6.99 30.31 13.08
#